data_AF-A0A5D2MEI3-F1
#
_entry.id   AF-A0A5D2MEI3-F1
#
_cell.length_a   1.000
_cell.length_b   1.000
_cell.length_c   1.000
_cell.angle_alpha   90.00
_cell.angle_beta   90.00
_cell.angle_gamma   90.00
#
_symmetry.space_group_name_H-M   'P 1'
#
loop_
_entity.id
_entity.type
_entity.pdbx_description
1 polymer ?
#
loop_
_entity_poly.entity_id
_entity_poly.type
_entity_poly.pdbx_seq_one_letter_code
_entity_poly.pdbx_strand_id
1 'polypeptide(L)'
;MGAKARKASKKAIKKASSQFPNSDFKTASADFLPLEGGPREIPETKPLQKNATVLYVGRIPHGFYEKEMEAYFQQFGAIKRLRIARNKKTGRSKHFGFIEFENPQVAEVVADCMHNYLLFEHLLQVHLIPPEHVHPKLWRGFNYKFKPVDYVQIERKQHNKVRTLEEHKKLVEKIIKRDTKRRKRIEAAGIDYECPEIVGSGQSAPKKIKFDED
;
A
#
# COMPACT_ATOMS: atom_id res chain seq x y z
N MET A 1 19.93 -20.26 -72.25
CA MET A 1 21.13 -19.91 -71.45
C MET A 1 20.69 -19.00 -70.31
N GLY A 2 20.92 -19.21 -69.03
CA GLY A 2 21.58 -20.27 -68.27
C GLY A 2 21.38 -19.95 -66.79
N ALA A 3 20.83 -20.91 -66.03
CA ALA A 3 20.51 -20.81 -64.61
C ALA A 3 21.76 -20.85 -63.71
N LYS A 4 22.73 -19.96 -63.94
CA LYS A 4 24.01 -19.91 -63.21
C LYS A 4 24.42 -18.48 -62.85
N ALA A 5 23.63 -17.79 -62.01
CA ALA A 5 24.11 -16.56 -61.36
C ALA A 5 23.49 -16.27 -59.96
N ARG A 6 22.55 -17.09 -59.48
CA ARG A 6 21.91 -16.90 -58.16
C ARG A 6 22.44 -17.83 -57.06
N LYS A 7 23.52 -18.59 -57.32
CA LYS A 7 24.12 -19.55 -56.38
C LYS A 7 25.46 -19.08 -55.76
N ALA A 8 25.99 -17.92 -56.16
CA ALA A 8 27.25 -17.38 -55.62
C ALA A 8 27.06 -16.41 -54.45
N SER A 9 25.90 -15.76 -54.32
CA SER A 9 25.63 -14.78 -53.25
C SER A 9 25.06 -15.37 -51.95
N LYS A 10 24.58 -16.62 -51.96
CA LYS A 10 24.08 -17.31 -50.74
C LYS A 10 25.14 -18.13 -49.98
N LYS A 11 26.36 -18.26 -50.50
CA LYS A 11 27.48 -18.95 -49.81
C LYS A 11 28.43 -17.99 -49.08
N ALA A 12 28.38 -16.69 -49.39
CA ALA A 12 29.19 -15.66 -48.73
C ALA A 12 28.57 -15.12 -47.43
N ILE A 13 27.25 -15.23 -47.24
CA ILE A 13 26.57 -14.72 -46.03
C ILE A 13 26.60 -15.72 -44.86
N LYS A 14 26.84 -17.02 -45.12
CA LYS A 14 26.95 -18.06 -44.07
C LYS A 14 28.36 -18.28 -43.50
N LYS A 15 29.37 -17.52 -43.96
CA LYS A 15 30.75 -17.61 -43.46
C LYS A 15 31.22 -16.39 -42.66
N ALA A 16 30.32 -15.42 -42.43
CA ALA A 16 30.58 -14.22 -41.63
C ALA A 16 29.92 -14.25 -40.24
N SER A 17 29.29 -15.37 -39.84
CA SER A 17 28.56 -15.49 -38.57
C SER A 17 29.22 -16.43 -37.55
N SER A 18 30.51 -16.73 -37.68
CA SER A 18 31.20 -17.68 -36.79
C SER A 18 32.52 -17.19 -36.21
N GLN A 19 32.75 -15.88 -36.14
CA GLN A 19 33.92 -15.30 -35.45
C GLN A 19 33.57 -13.92 -34.90
N PHE A 20 32.72 -13.87 -33.87
CA PHE A 20 32.86 -12.81 -32.87
C PHE A 20 33.75 -13.40 -31.78
N PRO A 21 34.97 -12.89 -31.59
CA PRO A 21 35.74 -13.30 -30.42
C PRO A 21 34.97 -12.86 -29.18
N ASN A 22 34.77 -13.80 -28.25
CA ASN A 22 34.41 -13.48 -26.88
C ASN A 22 35.51 -12.57 -26.34
N SER A 23 35.28 -11.25 -26.36
CA SER A 23 36.18 -10.31 -25.71
C SER A 23 35.82 -10.29 -24.24
N ASP A 24 36.62 -11.02 -23.46
CA ASP A 24 36.83 -10.74 -22.05
C ASP A 24 37.04 -9.23 -21.89
N PHE A 25 36.05 -8.53 -21.34
CA PHE A 25 36.18 -7.12 -20.98
C PHE A 25 37.08 -7.02 -19.74
N LYS A 26 38.38 -7.17 -19.96
CA LYS A 26 39.45 -6.73 -19.05
C LYS A 26 40.48 -5.95 -19.84
N THR A 27 40.11 -4.74 -20.25
CA THR A 27 41.08 -3.66 -20.41
C THR A 27 40.37 -2.39 -19.97
N ALA A 28 40.63 -1.99 -18.73
CA ALA A 28 40.20 -0.72 -18.19
C ALA A 28 40.95 0.39 -18.94
N SER A 29 40.24 1.20 -19.71
CA SER A 29 40.71 2.54 -20.05
C SER A 29 40.66 3.37 -18.77
N ALA A 30 41.81 3.88 -18.34
CA ALA A 30 42.02 4.53 -17.04
C ALA A 30 41.41 5.94 -16.91
N ASP A 31 40.52 6.35 -17.82
CA ASP A 31 40.03 7.74 -17.92
C ASP A 31 38.53 7.90 -17.66
N PHE A 32 37.84 6.86 -17.19
CA PHE A 32 36.43 6.96 -16.77
C PHE A 32 36.30 6.68 -15.28
N LEU A 33 36.26 7.74 -14.47
CA LEU A 33 35.87 7.65 -13.06
C LEU A 33 34.42 7.15 -13.00
N PRO A 34 34.14 5.94 -12.48
CA PRO A 34 32.77 5.47 -12.34
C PRO A 34 32.10 6.27 -11.23
N LEU A 35 31.06 7.03 -11.57
CA LEU A 35 30.07 7.48 -10.59
C LEU A 35 29.60 6.23 -9.84
N GLU A 36 29.80 6.19 -8.51
CA GLU A 36 29.48 5.07 -7.62
C GLU A 36 28.00 4.66 -7.70
N GLY A 37 27.69 3.85 -8.70
CA GLY A 37 26.41 3.20 -8.88
C GLY A 37 26.71 1.87 -9.55
N GLY A 38 27.08 0.87 -8.74
CA GLY A 38 27.32 -0.49 -9.21
C GLY A 38 26.14 -1.03 -10.02
N PRO A 39 26.36 -2.08 -10.83
CA PRO A 39 25.30 -2.66 -11.65
C PRO A 39 24.11 -3.00 -10.77
N ARG A 40 22.98 -2.31 -10.99
CA ARG A 40 21.70 -2.74 -10.43
C ARG A 40 21.41 -4.08 -11.09
N GLU A 41 21.52 -5.16 -10.32
CA GLU A 41 20.97 -6.45 -10.73
C GLU A 41 19.52 -6.22 -11.11
N ILE A 42 19.22 -6.41 -12.40
CA ILE A 42 17.84 -6.50 -12.86
C ILE A 42 17.33 -7.78 -12.19
N PRO A 43 16.31 -7.71 -11.32
CA PRO A 43 15.85 -8.90 -10.61
C PRO A 43 15.48 -9.96 -11.64
N GLU A 44 16.13 -11.12 -11.57
CA GLU A 44 15.82 -12.26 -12.40
C GLU A 44 14.32 -12.58 -12.27
N THR A 45 13.61 -12.52 -13.40
CA THR A 45 12.22 -12.98 -13.48
C THR A 45 12.21 -14.49 -13.28
N LYS A 46 12.08 -14.93 -12.02
CA LYS A 46 11.82 -16.33 -11.69
C LYS A 46 10.60 -16.80 -12.49
N PRO A 47 10.62 -18.01 -13.09
CA PRO A 47 9.47 -18.53 -13.81
C PRO A 47 8.26 -18.56 -12.86
N LEU A 48 7.19 -17.88 -13.26
CA LEU A 48 5.94 -17.78 -12.51
C LEU A 48 5.48 -19.19 -12.16
N GLN A 49 5.43 -19.50 -10.86
CA GLN A 49 4.92 -20.79 -10.40
C GLN A 49 3.46 -20.92 -10.87
N LYS A 50 3.17 -22.00 -11.61
CA LYS A 50 1.89 -22.32 -12.27
C LYS A 50 0.68 -22.51 -11.32
N ASN A 51 0.85 -22.17 -10.05
CA ASN A 51 -0.13 -22.34 -8.99
C ASN A 51 -0.64 -21.00 -8.44
N ALA A 52 -0.18 -19.86 -8.99
CA ALA A 52 -0.62 -18.56 -8.52
C ALA A 52 -2.09 -18.32 -8.89
N THR A 53 -2.94 -18.15 -7.88
CA THR A 53 -4.38 -17.95 -8.05
C THR A 53 -4.81 -16.51 -7.82
N VAL A 54 -3.91 -15.67 -7.28
CA VAL A 54 -4.19 -14.28 -6.89
C VAL A 54 -3.73 -13.32 -7.99
N LEU A 55 -4.64 -12.44 -8.38
CA LEU A 55 -4.42 -11.38 -9.34
C LEU A 55 -4.41 -10.03 -8.64
N TYR A 56 -3.46 -9.20 -9.04
CA TYR A 56 -3.48 -7.76 -8.82
C TYR A 56 -4.27 -7.10 -9.94
N VAL A 57 -5.18 -6.19 -9.59
CA VAL A 57 -5.87 -5.33 -10.55
C VAL A 57 -5.65 -3.88 -10.14
N GLY A 58 -5.01 -3.09 -11.00
CA GLY A 58 -4.72 -1.67 -10.80
C GLY A 58 -5.40 -0.78 -11.83
N ARG A 59 -5.37 0.54 -11.56
CA ARG A 59 -6.01 1.59 -12.38
C ARG A 59 -7.51 1.37 -12.59
N ILE A 60 -8.18 0.88 -11.55
CA ILE A 60 -9.62 0.61 -11.57
C ILE A 60 -10.39 1.95 -11.64
N PRO A 61 -11.32 2.13 -12.60
CA PRO A 61 -12.12 3.35 -12.68
C PRO A 61 -13.09 3.48 -11.49
N HIS A 62 -13.51 4.71 -11.23
CA HIS A 62 -14.49 4.98 -10.19
C HIS A 62 -15.85 4.37 -10.55
N GLY A 63 -16.44 3.59 -9.64
CA GLY A 63 -17.72 2.90 -9.87
C GLY A 63 -17.57 1.43 -10.24
N PHE A 64 -16.39 0.99 -10.69
CA PHE A 64 -16.09 -0.43 -10.91
C PHE A 64 -15.60 -1.06 -9.61
N TYR A 65 -16.53 -1.32 -8.69
CA TYR A 65 -16.24 -1.79 -7.34
C TYR A 65 -16.44 -3.30 -7.21
N GLU A 66 -16.52 -3.80 -5.97
CA GLU A 66 -16.51 -5.24 -5.70
C GLU A 66 -17.66 -5.99 -6.39
N LYS A 67 -18.87 -5.40 -6.43
CA LYS A 67 -20.04 -6.04 -7.05
C LYS A 67 -19.93 -6.09 -8.57
N GLU A 68 -19.50 -5.00 -9.17
CA GLU A 68 -19.37 -4.85 -10.61
C GLU A 68 -18.20 -5.70 -11.12
N MET A 69 -17.09 -5.71 -10.36
CA MET A 69 -15.96 -6.60 -10.63
C MET A 69 -16.34 -8.07 -10.48
N GLU A 70 -17.07 -8.44 -9.42
CA GLU A 70 -17.51 -9.82 -9.22
C GLU A 70 -18.38 -10.29 -10.39
N ALA A 71 -19.40 -9.50 -10.77
CA ALA A 71 -20.25 -9.82 -11.91
C ALA A 71 -19.48 -9.92 -13.24
N TYR A 72 -18.51 -9.03 -13.48
CA TYR A 72 -17.71 -9.03 -14.71
C TYR A 72 -16.72 -10.19 -14.77
N PHE A 73 -15.98 -10.44 -13.68
CA PHE A 73 -14.93 -11.47 -13.67
C PHE A 73 -15.50 -12.89 -13.50
N GLN A 74 -16.73 -13.03 -13.03
CA GLN A 74 -17.42 -14.31 -12.93
C GLN A 74 -17.59 -15.01 -14.29
N GLN A 75 -17.56 -14.27 -15.40
CA GLN A 75 -17.62 -14.85 -16.75
C GLN A 75 -16.39 -15.71 -17.11
N PHE A 76 -15.24 -15.46 -16.49
CA PHE A 76 -14.01 -16.24 -16.72
C PHE A 76 -13.94 -17.49 -15.84
N GLY A 77 -14.53 -17.42 -14.64
CA GLY A 77 -14.56 -18.53 -13.71
C GLY A 77 -15.05 -18.12 -12.32
N ALA A 78 -15.19 -19.12 -11.45
CA ALA A 78 -15.62 -18.90 -10.07
C ALA A 78 -14.57 -18.10 -9.27
N ILE A 79 -15.04 -17.03 -8.63
CA ILE A 79 -14.23 -16.15 -7.77
C ILE A 79 -14.35 -16.64 -6.34
N LYS A 80 -13.22 -16.90 -5.69
CA LYS A 80 -13.18 -17.34 -4.28
C LYS A 80 -13.19 -16.15 -3.34
N ARG A 81 -12.36 -15.14 -3.61
CA ARG A 81 -12.24 -13.92 -2.79
C ARG A 81 -11.98 -12.72 -3.69
N LEU A 82 -12.62 -11.60 -3.37
CA LEU A 82 -12.40 -10.33 -4.04
C LEU A 82 -12.26 -9.23 -2.99
N ARG A 83 -11.29 -8.34 -3.20
CA ARG A 83 -11.04 -7.21 -2.29
C ARG A 83 -10.50 -5.99 -3.03
N ILE A 84 -11.16 -4.84 -2.89
CA ILE A 84 -10.61 -3.56 -3.31
C ILE A 84 -9.94 -2.85 -2.13
N ALA A 85 -8.78 -2.26 -2.39
CA ALA A 85 -8.09 -1.46 -1.39
C ALA A 85 -8.83 -0.11 -1.21
N ARG A 86 -9.26 0.18 0.01
CA ARG A 86 -9.95 1.43 0.37
C ARG A 86 -9.17 2.19 1.45
N ASN A 87 -9.37 3.51 1.50
CA ASN A 87 -8.84 4.34 2.57
C ASN A 87 -9.58 4.04 3.88
N LYS A 88 -8.83 3.82 4.98
CA LYS A 88 -9.41 3.48 6.29
C LYS A 88 -10.22 4.61 6.91
N LYS A 89 -9.91 5.87 6.57
CA LYS A 89 -10.61 7.05 7.13
C LYS A 89 -11.84 7.43 6.31
N THR A 90 -11.70 7.49 4.98
CA THR A 90 -12.74 8.01 4.08
C THR A 90 -13.53 6.92 3.36
N GLY A 91 -13.09 5.67 3.38
CA GLY A 91 -13.74 4.57 2.65
C GLY A 91 -13.60 4.61 1.13
N ARG A 92 -13.01 5.68 0.57
CA ARG A 92 -12.79 5.85 -0.87
C ARG A 92 -11.83 4.78 -1.39
N SER A 93 -12.07 4.29 -2.61
CA SER A 93 -11.19 3.35 -3.28
C SER A 93 -9.81 3.96 -3.51
N LYS A 94 -8.81 3.10 -3.51
CA LYS A 94 -7.44 3.43 -3.94
C LYS A 94 -7.18 3.05 -5.40
N HIS A 95 -8.23 2.67 -6.14
CA HIS A 95 -8.18 2.29 -7.55
C HIS A 95 -7.29 1.06 -7.84
N PHE A 96 -7.14 0.17 -6.87
CA PHE A 96 -6.55 -1.15 -7.05
C PHE A 96 -7.19 -2.18 -6.10
N GLY A 97 -7.09 -3.45 -6.46
CA GLY A 97 -7.67 -4.57 -5.73
C GLY A 97 -6.97 -5.89 -6.04
N PHE A 98 -7.46 -6.92 -5.37
CA PHE A 98 -6.99 -8.28 -5.50
C PHE A 98 -8.17 -9.21 -5.75
N ILE A 99 -7.99 -10.14 -6.67
CA ILE A 99 -8.97 -11.19 -6.98
C ILE A 99 -8.28 -12.53 -6.80
N GLU A 100 -8.95 -13.48 -6.16
CA GLU A 100 -8.52 -14.87 -6.11
C GLU A 100 -9.58 -15.72 -6.81
N PHE A 101 -9.16 -16.37 -7.89
CA PHE A 101 -10.00 -17.35 -8.58
C PHE A 101 -9.96 -18.71 -7.85
N GLU A 102 -10.81 -19.64 -8.26
CA GLU A 102 -10.71 -21.02 -7.81
C GLU A 102 -9.61 -21.78 -8.57
N ASN A 103 -9.51 -21.54 -9.89
CA ASN A 103 -8.58 -22.22 -10.77
C ASN A 103 -7.39 -21.31 -11.14
N PRO A 104 -6.13 -21.78 -11.00
CA PRO A 104 -4.94 -20.99 -11.35
C PRO A 104 -4.82 -20.72 -12.85
N GLN A 105 -5.29 -21.64 -13.71
CA GLN A 105 -5.26 -21.47 -15.17
C GLN A 105 -6.15 -20.30 -15.61
N VAL A 106 -7.30 -20.13 -14.95
CA VAL A 106 -8.19 -18.99 -15.23
C VAL A 106 -7.50 -17.68 -14.85
N ALA A 107 -6.76 -17.66 -13.73
CA ALA A 107 -6.03 -16.46 -13.32
C ALA A 107 -4.96 -16.04 -14.35
N GLU A 108 -4.23 -16.99 -14.92
CA GLU A 108 -3.24 -16.75 -15.98
C GLU A 108 -3.88 -16.15 -17.24
N VAL A 109 -4.96 -16.78 -17.74
CA VAL A 109 -5.70 -16.28 -18.91
C VAL A 109 -6.26 -14.87 -18.66
N VAL A 110 -6.82 -14.61 -17.48
CA VAL A 110 -7.35 -13.30 -17.13
C VAL A 110 -6.25 -12.24 -17.07
N ALA A 111 -5.07 -12.58 -16.54
CA ALA A 111 -3.94 -11.65 -16.52
C ALA A 111 -3.56 -11.21 -17.94
N ASP A 112 -3.42 -12.17 -18.86
CA ASP A 112 -3.01 -11.89 -20.24
C ASP A 112 -4.08 -11.14 -21.03
N CYS A 113 -5.36 -11.51 -20.88
CA CYS A 113 -6.46 -10.88 -21.63
C CYS A 113 -6.81 -9.48 -21.11
N MET A 114 -6.71 -9.23 -19.80
CA MET A 114 -7.17 -7.98 -19.19
C MET A 114 -6.06 -6.96 -18.96
N HIS A 115 -4.80 -7.36 -19.09
CA HIS A 115 -3.69 -6.42 -19.00
C HIS A 115 -3.75 -5.41 -20.16
N ASN A 116 -3.77 -4.11 -19.82
CA ASN A 116 -3.97 -2.98 -20.71
C ASN A 116 -5.35 -2.93 -21.38
N TYR A 117 -6.38 -3.54 -20.78
CA TYR A 117 -7.76 -3.36 -21.25
C TYR A 117 -8.27 -1.94 -20.97
N LEU A 118 -8.84 -1.27 -21.98
CA LEU A 118 -9.39 0.07 -21.84
C LEU A 118 -10.83 0.02 -21.30
N LEU A 119 -11.03 0.56 -20.09
CA LEU A 119 -12.31 0.59 -19.39
C LEU A 119 -12.58 2.01 -18.86
N PHE A 120 -13.65 2.67 -19.31
CA PHE A 120 -14.06 4.02 -18.88
C PHE A 120 -12.87 5.02 -18.84
N GLU A 121 -12.05 5.07 -19.91
CA GLU A 121 -10.83 5.91 -20.03
C GLU A 121 -9.58 5.42 -19.27
N HIS A 122 -9.69 4.33 -18.51
CA HIS A 122 -8.55 3.77 -17.77
C HIS A 122 -8.06 2.47 -18.41
N LEU A 123 -6.75 2.39 -18.65
CA LEU A 123 -6.08 1.13 -19.01
C LEU A 123 -5.85 0.32 -17.74
N LEU A 124 -6.56 -0.79 -17.59
CA LEU A 124 -6.43 -1.69 -16.45
C LEU A 124 -5.04 -2.34 -16.44
N GLN A 125 -4.44 -2.44 -15.26
CA GLN A 125 -3.19 -3.17 -15.06
C GLN A 125 -3.49 -4.44 -14.29
N VAL A 126 -3.39 -5.58 -14.95
CA VAL A 126 -3.65 -6.89 -14.33
C VAL A 126 -2.36 -7.70 -14.31
N HIS A 127 -1.97 -8.16 -13.13
CA HIS A 127 -0.76 -8.95 -12.95
C HIS A 127 -1.02 -10.16 -12.07
N LEU A 128 -0.43 -11.30 -12.43
CA LEU A 128 -0.40 -12.49 -11.59
C LEU A 128 0.54 -12.27 -10.41
N ILE A 129 0.09 -12.58 -9.19
CA ILE A 129 0.90 -12.47 -7.99
C ILE A 129 1.30 -13.88 -7.54
N PRO A 130 2.61 -14.20 -7.48
CA PRO A 130 3.08 -15.44 -6.89
C PRO A 130 2.60 -15.57 -5.43
N PRO A 131 2.23 -16.77 -4.97
CA PRO A 131 1.71 -16.97 -3.62
C PRO A 131 2.66 -16.49 -2.52
N GLU A 132 3.98 -16.51 -2.77
CA GLU A 132 5.02 -16.01 -1.86
C GLU A 132 4.90 -14.51 -1.56
N HIS A 133 4.45 -13.71 -2.53
CA HIS A 133 4.28 -12.27 -2.40
C HIS A 133 2.89 -11.88 -1.84
N VAL A 134 2.00 -12.86 -1.66
CA VAL A 134 0.68 -12.62 -1.08
C VAL A 134 0.82 -12.51 0.44
N HIS A 135 0.64 -11.31 0.97
CA HIS A 135 0.72 -11.10 2.41
C HIS A 135 -0.39 -11.89 3.16
N PRO A 136 -0.11 -12.60 4.27
CA PRO A 136 -1.09 -13.46 4.95
C PRO A 136 -2.37 -12.74 5.40
N LYS A 137 -2.29 -11.44 5.71
CA LYS A 137 -3.44 -10.61 6.12
C LYS A 137 -4.20 -9.97 4.95
N LEU A 138 -3.87 -10.30 3.69
CA LEU A 138 -4.51 -9.71 2.51
C LEU A 138 -6.03 -9.86 2.54
N TRP A 139 -6.53 -11.02 2.98
CA TRP A 139 -7.95 -11.33 3.00
C TRP A 139 -8.63 -11.01 4.33
N ARG A 140 -7.92 -10.40 5.29
CA ARG A 140 -8.54 -10.02 6.56
C ARG A 140 -9.58 -8.92 6.34
N GLY A 141 -10.84 -9.25 6.64
CA GLY A 141 -11.96 -8.32 6.50
C GLY A 141 -12.35 -8.03 5.06
N PHE A 142 -12.16 -8.97 4.12
CA PHE A 142 -12.58 -8.77 2.72
C PHE A 142 -14.10 -8.58 2.60
N ASN A 143 -14.89 -9.24 3.44
CA ASN A 143 -16.36 -9.07 3.52
C ASN A 143 -16.82 -7.87 4.36
N TYR A 144 -15.88 -7.03 4.86
CA TYR A 144 -16.25 -5.87 5.67
C TYR A 144 -16.69 -4.70 4.79
N LYS A 145 -17.92 -4.25 4.98
CA LYS A 145 -18.42 -3.00 4.39
C LYS A 145 -17.98 -1.82 5.26
N PHE A 146 -17.30 -0.84 4.66
CA PHE A 146 -16.91 0.38 5.34
C PHE A 146 -18.15 1.12 5.86
N LYS A 147 -18.17 1.41 7.16
CA LYS A 147 -19.16 2.29 7.78
C LYS A 147 -18.46 3.61 8.12
N PRO A 148 -18.89 4.74 7.53
CA PRO A 148 -18.32 6.03 7.90
C PRO A 148 -18.53 6.26 9.40
N VAL A 149 -17.46 6.64 10.07
CA VAL A 149 -17.48 6.94 11.50
C VAL A 149 -17.77 8.42 11.66
N ASP A 150 -18.82 8.76 12.41
CA ASP A 150 -19.12 10.14 12.77
C ASP A 150 -18.19 10.59 13.91
N TYR A 151 -17.00 11.05 13.53
CA TYR A 151 -16.00 11.54 14.48
C TYR A 151 -16.51 12.73 15.29
N VAL A 152 -17.36 13.58 14.71
CA VAL A 152 -17.91 14.76 15.38
C VAL A 152 -18.82 14.32 16.52
N GLN A 153 -19.74 13.39 16.27
CA GLN A 153 -20.60 12.88 17.33
C GLN A 153 -19.82 12.13 18.42
N ILE A 154 -18.80 11.35 18.04
CA ILE A 154 -17.94 10.66 19.02
C ILE A 154 -17.21 11.66 19.90
N GLU A 155 -16.61 12.70 19.30
CA GLU A 155 -15.91 13.74 20.05
C GLU A 155 -16.87 14.56 20.92
N ARG A 156 -18.07 14.91 20.43
CA ARG A 156 -19.12 15.56 21.23
C ARG A 156 -19.50 14.71 22.44
N LYS A 157 -19.75 13.41 22.27
CA LYS A 157 -20.05 12.48 23.37
C LYS A 157 -18.91 12.39 24.38
N GLN A 158 -17.67 12.27 23.91
CA GLN A 158 -16.49 12.28 24.79
C GLN A 158 -16.32 13.62 25.53
N HIS A 159 -16.59 14.73 24.84
CA HIS A 159 -16.55 16.06 25.43
C HIS A 159 -17.68 16.27 26.43
N ASN A 160 -18.87 15.74 26.21
CA ASN A 160 -19.98 15.88 27.16
C ASN A 160 -19.85 14.91 28.35
N LYS A 161 -19.16 13.77 28.18
CA LYS A 161 -18.95 12.78 29.25
C LYS A 161 -18.42 13.44 30.52
N VAL A 162 -19.19 13.38 31.61
CA VAL A 162 -18.80 13.92 32.91
C VAL A 162 -17.73 13.01 33.52
N ARG A 163 -16.68 13.62 34.11
CA ARG A 163 -15.60 12.87 34.76
C ARG A 163 -16.09 12.33 36.10
N THR A 164 -15.77 11.07 36.38
CA THR A 164 -16.02 10.47 37.70
C THR A 164 -15.06 11.04 38.76
N LEU A 165 -15.38 10.86 40.05
CA LEU A 165 -14.52 11.35 41.13
C LEU A 165 -13.12 10.72 41.11
N GLU A 166 -13.02 9.43 40.76
CA GLU A 166 -11.73 8.74 40.63
C GLU A 166 -10.91 9.27 39.45
N GLU A 167 -11.56 9.49 38.30
CA GLU A 167 -10.91 10.10 37.13
C GLU A 167 -10.44 11.52 37.44
N HIS A 168 -11.21 12.27 38.25
CA HIS A 168 -10.84 13.60 38.73
C HIS A 168 -9.62 13.56 39.66
N LYS A 169 -9.61 12.66 40.65
CA LYS A 169 -8.45 12.44 41.54
C LYS A 169 -7.17 12.12 40.75
N LYS A 170 -7.26 11.18 39.80
CA LYS A 170 -6.13 10.83 38.90
C LYS A 170 -5.66 12.01 38.06
N LEU A 171 -6.57 12.89 37.65
CA LEU A 171 -6.24 14.11 36.92
C LEU A 171 -5.49 15.10 37.82
N VAL A 172 -5.96 15.33 39.05
CA VAL A 172 -5.31 16.21 40.04
C VAL A 172 -3.91 15.70 40.38
N GLU A 173 -3.75 14.40 40.61
CA GLU A 173 -2.43 13.78 40.80
C GLU A 173 -1.48 14.02 39.63
N LYS A 174 -1.98 13.90 38.38
CA LYS A 174 -1.18 14.20 37.18
C LYS A 174 -0.80 15.68 37.10
N ILE A 175 -1.66 16.59 37.55
CA ILE A 175 -1.36 18.03 37.60
C ILE A 175 -0.23 18.29 38.60
N ILE A 176 -0.33 17.77 39.82
CA ILE A 176 0.69 17.92 40.87
C ILE A 176 2.03 17.32 40.41
N LYS A 177 2.01 16.15 39.77
CA LYS A 177 3.22 15.53 39.19
C LYS A 177 3.86 16.36 38.07
N ARG A 178 3.08 17.09 37.26
CA ARG A 178 3.64 18.00 36.25
C ARG A 178 4.17 19.28 36.89
N ASP A 179 3.49 19.78 37.91
CA ASP A 179 3.88 21.00 38.60
C ASP A 179 5.20 20.83 39.36
N THR A 180 5.34 19.75 40.13
CA THR A 180 6.61 19.38 40.79
C THR A 180 7.77 19.26 39.80
N LYS A 181 7.55 18.65 38.62
CA LYS A 181 8.57 18.60 37.56
C LYS A 181 8.90 19.98 36.99
N ARG A 182 7.90 20.86 36.86
CA ARG A 182 8.09 22.24 36.40
C ARG A 182 8.90 23.04 37.43
N ARG A 183 8.56 22.96 38.72
CA ARG A 183 9.30 23.65 39.81
C ARG A 183 10.78 23.26 39.81
N LYS A 184 11.09 21.96 39.75
CA LYS A 184 12.48 21.47 39.63
C LYS A 184 13.24 22.02 38.42
N ARG A 185 12.54 22.25 37.29
CA ARG A 185 13.16 22.84 36.09
C ARG A 185 13.43 24.34 36.25
N ILE A 186 12.54 25.06 36.93
CA ILE A 186 12.69 26.49 37.22
C ILE A 186 13.85 26.69 38.20
N GLU A 187 13.92 25.88 39.25
CA GLU A 187 15.01 25.86 40.22
C GLU A 187 16.36 25.53 39.55
N ALA A 188 16.40 24.50 38.70
CA ALA A 188 17.60 24.15 37.94
C ALA A 188 18.03 25.25 36.94
N ALA A 189 17.10 26.09 36.50
CA ALA A 189 17.40 27.25 35.65
C ALA A 189 17.86 28.47 36.47
N GLY A 190 17.92 28.38 37.80
CA GLY A 190 18.33 29.45 38.70
C GLY A 190 17.35 30.62 38.78
N ILE A 191 16.08 30.38 38.42
CA ILE A 191 15.03 31.41 38.45
C ILE A 191 14.36 31.37 39.83
N ASP A 192 14.45 32.48 40.56
CA ASP A 192 13.77 32.64 41.84
C ASP A 192 12.29 33.00 41.61
N TYR A 193 11.46 31.97 41.45
CA TYR A 193 10.02 32.10 41.22
C TYR A 193 9.22 31.13 42.10
N GLU A 194 8.48 31.69 43.05
CA GLU A 194 7.57 30.94 43.91
C GLU A 194 6.27 30.64 43.17
N CYS A 195 6.13 29.39 42.73
CA CYS A 195 4.90 28.92 42.07
C CYS A 195 3.75 28.80 43.09
N PRO A 196 2.61 29.49 42.88
CA PRO A 196 1.45 29.37 43.75
C PRO A 196 0.98 27.92 43.91
N GLU A 197 0.41 27.61 45.07
CA GLU A 197 -0.17 26.29 45.31
C GLU A 197 -1.37 26.04 44.39
N ILE A 198 -1.43 24.84 43.84
CA ILE A 198 -2.56 24.44 42.99
C ILE A 198 -3.73 24.09 43.92
N VAL A 199 -4.63 25.06 44.11
CA VAL A 199 -5.86 24.86 44.86
C VAL A 199 -6.86 24.09 43.99
N GLY A 200 -6.73 22.77 43.98
CA GLY A 200 -7.68 21.88 43.28
C GLY A 200 -8.91 21.63 44.13
N SER A 201 -10.10 22.01 43.66
CA SER A 201 -11.34 21.58 44.32
C SER A 201 -11.52 20.07 44.20
N GLY A 202 -11.85 19.40 45.30
CA GLY A 202 -12.11 17.95 45.34
C GLY A 202 -13.38 17.51 44.60
N GLN A 203 -14.16 18.48 44.12
CA GLN A 203 -15.40 18.26 43.37
C GLN A 203 -15.15 18.35 41.87
N SER A 204 -15.76 17.43 41.11
CA SER A 204 -15.74 17.45 39.65
C SER A 204 -16.58 18.65 39.17
N ALA A 205 -15.93 19.68 38.65
CA ALA A 205 -16.61 20.84 38.10
C ALA A 205 -17.29 20.50 36.75
N PRO A 206 -18.48 21.05 36.46
CA PRO A 206 -19.11 20.87 35.16
C PRO A 206 -18.24 21.48 34.04
N LYS A 207 -18.25 20.84 32.86
CA LYS A 207 -17.54 21.36 31.70
C LYS A 207 -18.19 22.66 31.22
N LYS A 208 -17.35 23.66 30.90
CA LYS A 208 -17.78 25.00 30.47
C LYS A 208 -18.56 24.99 29.15
N ILE A 209 -18.28 24.03 28.27
CA ILE A 209 -18.95 23.85 26.99
C ILE A 209 -19.62 22.48 27.01
N LYS A 210 -20.90 22.43 26.67
CA LYS A 210 -21.64 21.20 26.37
C LYS A 210 -22.18 21.36 24.97
N PHE A 211 -22.02 20.32 24.16
CA PHE A 211 -22.61 20.28 22.82
C PHE A 211 -23.99 19.64 22.91
N ASP A 212 -24.96 20.16 22.16
CA ASP A 212 -26.29 19.54 22.07
C ASP A 212 -26.22 18.21 21.32
N GLU A 213 -27.20 17.33 21.56
CA GLU A 213 -27.20 15.94 21.06
C GLU A 213 -27.78 15.78 19.63
N ASP A 214 -28.15 16.89 18.97
CA ASP A 214 -28.71 16.92 17.60
C ASP A 214 -27.68 16.57 16.49
#